data_AF-A0A5B7E3T4-F1
#
_entry.id   AF-A0A5B7E3T4-F1
#
_cell.length_a   1.000
_cell.length_b   1.000
_cell.length_c   1.000
_cell.angle_alpha   90.00
_cell.angle_beta   90.00
_cell.angle_gamma   90.00
#
_symmetry.space_group_name_H-M   'P 1'
#
loop_
_entity.id
_entity.type
_entity.pdbx_description
1 polymer ?
#
loop_
_entity_poly.entity_id
_entity_poly.type
_entity_poly.pdbx_seq_one_letter_code
_entity_poly.pdbx_strand_id
1 'polypeptide(L)' 'MEKPPNIQFFPIINGLQKMALYETKARLYLIGSNNTQTKFRVLKIDRTEPYELSITDDKVRNEHQAFLLN' A
#
# COMPACT_ATOMS: atom_id res chain seq x y z
N MET A 1 18.18 2.72 -25.38
CA MET A 1 17.79 1.95 -24.19
C MET A 1 17.38 2.98 -23.15
N GLU A 2 16.09 3.05 -22.80
CA GLU A 2 15.62 4.07 -21.85
C GLU A 2 16.20 3.81 -20.46
N LYS A 3 16.64 4.89 -19.79
CA LYS A 3 17.16 4.82 -18.43
C LYS A 3 16.00 4.39 -17.51
N PRO A 4 16.19 3.40 -16.62
CA PRO A 4 15.16 3.06 -15.65
C PRO A 4 14.79 4.30 -14.83
N PRO A 5 13.51 4.46 -14.44
CA PRO A 5 13.09 5.58 -13.63
C PRO A 5 13.95 5.67 -12.37
N ASN A 6 14.21 6.90 -11.92
CA ASN A 6 15.01 7.12 -10.72
C ASN A 6 14.22 6.65 -9.48
N ILE A 7 14.46 5.42 -9.03
CA ILE A 7 13.80 4.85 -7.86
C ILE A 7 14.52 5.36 -6.61
N GLN A 8 14.01 6.45 -6.02
CA GLN A 8 14.50 6.96 -4.76
C GLN A 8 13.87 6.18 -3.60
N PHE A 9 14.67 5.31 -2.97
CA PHE A 9 14.28 4.64 -1.72
C PHE A 9 14.42 5.63 -0.57
N PHE A 10 13.29 6.14 -0.07
CA PHE A 10 13.29 6.83 1.21
C PHE A 10 13.48 5.79 2.31
N PRO A 11 14.36 6.03 3.31
CA PRO A 11 14.50 5.12 4.44
C PRO A 11 13.11 4.82 4.98
N ILE A 12 12.85 3.54 5.24
CA ILE A 12 11.54 3.04 5.69
C ILE A 12 11.08 3.97 6.81
N ILE A 13 10.16 4.87 6.45
CA ILE A 13 9.61 5.89 7.34
C ILE A 13 9.26 5.14 8.61
N ASN A 14 9.69 5.66 9.77
CA ASN A 14 9.68 5.06 11.12
C ASN A 14 8.27 4.61 11.62
N GLY A 15 7.54 3.88 10.79
CA GLY A 15 6.08 3.85 10.70
C GLY A 15 5.53 2.82 9.72
N LEU A 16 6.34 2.21 8.84
CA LEU A 16 5.99 0.98 8.12
C LEU A 16 6.88 -0.18 8.61
N GLN A 17 6.35 -1.06 9.44
CA GLN A 17 7.11 -2.13 10.10
C GLN A 17 6.45 -3.50 9.92
N LYS A 18 5.14 -3.52 9.63
CA LYS A 18 4.38 -4.73 9.35
C LYS A 18 3.71 -4.58 7.98
N MET A 19 3.72 -5.63 7.17
CA MET A 19 3.08 -5.67 5.86
C MET A 19 2.25 -6.94 5.69
N ALA A 20 1.13 -6.83 4.99
CA ALA A 20 0.29 -7.95 4.58
C ALA A 20 -0.14 -7.74 3.12
N LEU A 21 -0.23 -8.83 2.37
CA LEU A 21 -0.75 -8.85 1.01
C LEU A 21 -2.09 -9.57 1.03
N TYR A 22 -3.15 -8.89 0.60
CA TYR A 22 -4.46 -9.49 0.37
C TYR A 22 -4.76 -9.57 -1.12
N GLU A 23 -5.15 -10.75 -1.58
CA GLU A 23 -5.36 -11.04 -2.99
C GLU A 23 -6.83 -11.31 -3.29
N THR A 24 -7.33 -10.70 -4.36
CA THR A 24 -8.62 -10.99 -4.99
C THR A 24 -8.41 -11.24 -6.47
N LYS A 25 -9.37 -11.83 -7.19
CA LYS A 25 -9.23 -12.09 -8.64
C LYS A 25 -8.74 -10.88 -9.45
N ALA A 26 -9.31 -9.70 -9.22
CA ALA A 26 -9.01 -8.49 -9.98
C ALA A 26 -7.97 -7.56 -9.33
N ARG A 27 -7.65 -7.71 -8.04
CA ARG A 27 -6.83 -6.72 -7.30
C ARG A 27 -5.90 -7.34 -6.27
N LEU A 28 -4.74 -6.72 -6.11
CA LEU A 28 -3.85 -6.92 -4.96
C LEU A 28 -3.91 -5.71 -4.04
N TYR A 29 -3.94 -5.96 -2.74
CA TYR A 29 -3.93 -4.95 -1.70
C TYR A 29 -2.70 -5.17 -0.82
N LEU A 30 -1.70 -4.31 -0.96
CA LEU A 30 -0.56 -4.29 -0.05
C LEU A 30 -0.86 -3.33 1.09
N ILE A 31 -1.04 -3.89 2.28
CA ILE A 31 -1.37 -3.16 3.50
C ILE A 31 -0.09 -3.07 4.31
N GLY A 32 0.32 -1.86 4.66
CA GLY A 32 1.44 -1.65 5.58
C GLY A 32 1.01 -0.87 6.82
N SER A 33 1.64 -1.18 7.96
CA SER A 33 1.35 -0.53 9.24
C SER A 33 2.59 -0.33 10.11
N ASN A 34 2.50 0.55 11.10
CA ASN A 34 3.51 0.65 12.16
C ASN A 34 3.44 -0.53 13.12
N ASN A 35 4.43 -0.69 14.01
CA ASN A 35 4.49 -1.84 14.90
C ASN A 35 3.27 -1.94 15.84
N THR A 36 2.74 -0.81 16.31
CA THR A 36 1.56 -0.76 17.18
C THR A 36 0.23 -0.88 16.43
N GLN A 37 0.23 -1.01 15.09
CA GLN A 37 -0.97 -1.12 14.26
C GLN A 37 -1.97 0.04 14.50
N THR A 38 -1.45 1.25 14.66
CA THR A 38 -2.22 2.50 14.83
C THR A 38 -2.18 3.37 13.58
N LYS A 39 -1.27 3.10 12.64
CA LYS A 39 -1.19 3.78 11.35
C LYS A 39 -1.15 2.73 10.26
N PHE A 40 -1.98 2.92 9.24
CA PHE A 40 -2.06 2.03 8.09
C PHE A 40 -1.90 2.83 6.80
N ARG A 41 -1.38 2.17 5.77
CA ARG A 41 -1.42 2.61 4.38
C ARG A 41 -1.81 1.42 3.53
N VAL A 42 -2.69 1.64 2.56
CA VAL A 42 -3.11 0.59 1.63
C VAL A 42 -2.73 1.00 0.21
N LEU A 43 -1.91 0.18 -0.42
CA LEU A 43 -1.64 0.24 -1.85
C LEU A 43 -2.59 -0.73 -2.55
N LYS A 44 -3.42 -0.21 -3.46
CA LYS A 44 -4.28 -0.99 -4.34
C LYS A 44 -3.63 -1.13 -5.71
N ILE A 45 -3.60 -2.35 -6.24
CA ILE A 45 -3.07 -2.67 -7.57
C ILE A 45 -4.20 -3.35 -8.35
N ASP A 46 -4.62 -2.74 -9.45
CA ASP A 46 -5.55 -3.35 -10.38
C ASP A 46 -4.79 -4.33 -11.31
N ARG A 47 -5.25 -5.57 -11.38
CA ARG A 47 -4.65 -6.63 -12.20
C ARG A 47 -5.34 -6.77 -13.56
N THR A 48 -6.44 -6.07 -13.76
CA THR A 48 -7.22 -6.13 -15.00
C THR A 48 -6.70 -5.14 -16.04
N GLU A 49 -5.88 -4.17 -15.63
CA GLU A 49 -5.17 -3.25 -16.53
C GLU A 49 -3.71 -3.66 -16.70
N PRO A 50 -3.36 -4.41 -17.78
CA PRO A 50 -2.02 -4.97 -17.96
C PRO A 50 -0.95 -3.94 -18.32
N TYR A 51 -1.34 -2.72 -18.70
CA TYR A 51 -0.42 -1.68 -19.21
C TYR A 51 -0.33 -0.45 -18.30
N GLU A 52 -1.15 -0.36 -17.26
CA GLU A 52 -1.16 0.79 -16.35
C GLU A 52 -1.27 0.34 -14.90
N LEU A 53 -0.26 0.66 -14.11
CA LEU A 53 -0.27 0.40 -12.67
C LEU A 53 -1.01 1.55 -11.96
N SER A 54 -2.31 1.39 -11.72
CA SER A 54 -3.09 2.37 -10.96
C SER A 54 -2.79 2.25 -9.46
N ILE A 55 -1.92 3.12 -8.92
CA ILE A 55 -1.60 3.20 -7.49
C ILE A 55 -2.48 4.25 -6.83
N THR A 56 -3.33 3.82 -5.89
CA THR A 56 -4.07 4.75 -5.01
C THR A 56 -3.58 4.59 -3.58
N ASP A 57 -3.00 5.66 -3.02
CA ASP A 57 -2.77 5.81 -1.57
C ASP A 57 -4.04 6.42 -0.98
N ASP A 58 -4.67 5.73 -0.04
CA ASP A 58 -5.88 6.21 0.61
C ASP A 58 -5.61 7.47 1.46
N LYS A 59 -4.34 7.80 1.74
CA LYS A 59 -3.89 8.94 2.58
C LYS A 59 -4.61 9.01 3.92
N VAL A 60 -5.27 7.94 4.35
CA VAL A 60 -6.11 7.99 5.55
C VAL A 60 -5.18 7.85 6.74
N ARG A 61 -4.86 9.00 7.35
CA ARG A 61 -4.32 9.04 8.71
C ARG A 61 -5.46 8.63 9.65
N ASN A 62 -5.67 7.33 9.78
CA ASN A 62 -6.59 6.77 10.76
C ASN A 62 -6.01 7.02 12.15
N GLU A 63 -6.41 8.11 12.80
CA GLU A 63 -6.00 8.38 14.18
C GLU A 63 -6.72 7.41 15.12
N HIS A 64 -7.95 7.04 14.78
CA HIS A 64 -8.70 5.95 15.38
C HIS A 64 -9.75 5.53 14.36
N GLN A 65 -9.79 4.25 13.97
CA GLN A 65 -10.99 3.47 13.63
C GLN A 65 -10.56 2.13 13.01
N ALA A 66 -10.36 1.15 13.89
CA ALA A 66 -10.55 -0.23 13.53
C ALA A 66 -12.06 -0.44 13.31
N PHE A 67 -12.57 -0.08 12.14
CA PHE A 67 -13.89 -0.51 11.71
C PHE A 67 -13.85 -0.88 10.23
N LEU A 68 -14.48 -2.02 9.96
CA LEU A 68 -14.88 -2.55 8.67
C LEU A 68 -13.86 -3.42 7.94
N LEU A 69 -13.64 -4.61 8.51
CA LEU A 69 -13.78 -5.86 7.75
C LEU A 69 -14.63 -6.82 8.60
N ASN A 70 -15.93 -6.88 8.28
CA ASN A 70 -16.74 -8.09 8.48
C ASN A 70 -16.46 -9.03 7.32
#